data_AF-A0A6I1HCC7-F1
#
_entry.id   AF-A0A6I1HCC7-F1
#
_cell.length_a   1.000
_cell.length_b   1.000
_cell.length_c   1.000
_cell.angle_alpha   90.00
_cell.angle_beta   90.00
_cell.angle_gamma   90.00
#
_symmetry.space_group_name_H-M   'P 1'
#
loop_
_entity.id
_entity.type
_entity.pdbx_description
1 polymer ?
#
loop_
_entity_poly.entity_id
_entity_poly.type
_entity_poly.pdbx_seq_one_letter_code
_entity_poly.pdbx_strand_id
1 'polypeptide(L)'
;MNFDIDIYRSVGPLTFGMGQHEVTAVLGVIDQTVLADDAIVELYCTRFDLLAQVRSDTDQLCEVGFGHRATNVCLGAIYFFEQSAQQVIAELCKLDSTAKTGFGSIVFPLLGISLTGFLKGGDDARTMTAFAKGHWDSMLPEMKSFVLSKSKSMR
;
A
#
# COMPACT_ATOMS: atom_id res chain seq x y z
N MET A 1 3.33 15.93 -5.96
CA MET A 1 2.57 14.94 -6.74
C MET A 1 1.54 14.38 -5.78
N ASN A 2 0.29 14.25 -6.22
CA ASN A 2 -0.76 13.65 -5.40
C ASN A 2 -0.92 12.19 -5.81
N PHE A 3 -1.07 11.31 -4.83
CA PHE A 3 -1.24 9.89 -5.00
C PHE A 3 -2.64 9.50 -4.52
N ASP A 4 -3.62 9.91 -5.32
CA ASP A 4 -5.02 9.51 -5.13
C ASP A 4 -5.18 8.05 -5.58
N ILE A 5 -5.69 7.20 -4.70
CA ILE A 5 -5.88 5.77 -4.96
C ILE A 5 -7.23 5.56 -5.65
N ASP A 6 -7.20 5.05 -6.88
CA ASP A 6 -8.34 4.44 -7.57
C ASP A 6 -8.22 2.92 -7.41
N ILE A 7 -9.14 2.34 -6.62
CA ILE A 7 -9.08 0.96 -6.14
C ILE A 7 -8.81 -0.01 -7.31
N TYR A 8 -7.78 -0.83 -7.16
CA TYR A 8 -7.32 -1.81 -8.16
C TYR A 8 -6.91 -1.26 -9.53
N ARG A 9 -6.88 0.05 -9.72
CA ARG A 9 -6.60 0.68 -11.01
C ARG A 9 -5.32 1.51 -10.98
N SER A 10 -5.21 2.44 -10.05
CA SER A 10 -4.09 3.38 -10.06
C SER A 10 -3.79 4.01 -8.70
N VAL A 11 -2.58 4.54 -8.59
CA VAL A 11 -2.08 5.33 -7.46
C VAL A 11 -1.48 6.61 -8.02
N GLY A 12 -2.26 7.70 -8.01
CA GLY A 12 -1.93 8.90 -8.75
C GLY A 12 -1.68 8.59 -10.23
N PRO A 13 -0.50 8.94 -10.80
CA PRO A 13 -0.21 8.67 -12.21
C PRO A 13 0.23 7.23 -12.52
N LEU A 14 0.46 6.39 -11.50
CA LEU A 14 0.85 4.99 -11.68
C LEU A 14 -0.38 4.12 -11.87
N THR A 15 -0.49 3.43 -12.99
CA THR A 15 -1.60 2.49 -13.28
C THR A 15 -1.10 1.05 -13.14
N PHE A 16 -1.84 0.20 -12.44
CA PHE A 16 -1.48 -1.22 -12.37
C PHE A 16 -1.49 -1.85 -13.77
N GLY A 17 -0.49 -2.68 -14.04
CA GLY A 17 -0.24 -3.22 -15.37
C GLY A 17 0.73 -2.43 -16.25
N MET A 18 1.17 -1.23 -15.83
CA MET A 18 2.28 -0.51 -16.47
C MET A 18 3.57 -1.34 -16.42
N GLY A 19 4.35 -1.33 -17.50
CA GLY A 19 5.69 -1.92 -17.53
C GLY A 19 6.72 -1.07 -16.79
N GLN A 20 7.88 -1.67 -16.48
CA GLN A 20 8.96 -1.01 -15.74
C GLN A 20 9.39 0.32 -16.38
N HIS A 21 9.46 0.37 -17.72
CA HIS A 21 9.81 1.58 -18.46
C HIS A 21 8.74 2.69 -18.30
N GLU A 22 7.46 2.35 -18.32
CA GLU A 22 6.36 3.30 -18.14
C GLU A 22 6.35 3.86 -16.70
N VAL A 23 6.55 3.00 -15.71
CA VAL A 23 6.69 3.41 -14.30
C VAL A 23 7.86 4.39 -14.13
N THR A 24 9.00 4.06 -14.73
CA THR A 24 10.19 4.93 -14.71
C THR A 24 9.92 6.27 -15.39
N ALA A 25 9.23 6.27 -16.54
CA ALA A 25 8.87 7.49 -17.25
C ALA A 25 7.94 8.40 -16.42
N VAL A 26 7.02 7.83 -15.65
CA VAL A 26 6.10 8.56 -14.77
C VAL A 26 6.81 9.13 -13.54
N LEU A 27 7.63 8.32 -12.86
CA LEU A 27 8.33 8.72 -11.63
C LEU A 27 9.55 9.61 -11.91
N GLY A 28 10.11 9.52 -13.11
CA GLY A 28 11.33 10.19 -13.51
C GLY A 28 12.55 9.46 -12.95
N VAL A 29 13.17 10.04 -11.92
CA VAL A 29 14.40 9.47 -11.35
C VAL A 29 14.04 8.32 -10.41
N ILE A 30 14.55 7.14 -10.74
CA ILE A 30 14.57 5.95 -9.87
C ILE A 30 15.94 5.89 -9.21
N ASP A 31 15.94 5.86 -7.88
CA ASP A 31 17.18 5.86 -7.08
C ASP A 31 17.83 4.48 -7.06
N GLN A 32 17.01 3.43 -7.06
CA GLN A 32 17.48 2.06 -6.99
C GLN A 32 16.51 1.12 -7.71
N THR A 33 17.06 0.17 -8.46
CA THR A 33 16.33 -0.97 -9.00
C THR A 33 16.92 -2.24 -8.41
N VAL A 34 16.08 -3.10 -7.83
CA VAL A 34 16.49 -4.36 -7.20
C VAL A 34 15.66 -5.49 -7.77
N LEU A 35 16.30 -6.61 -8.09
CA LEU A 35 15.59 -7.87 -8.30
C LEU A 35 15.40 -8.50 -6.92
N ALA A 36 14.21 -8.37 -6.33
CA ALA A 36 13.93 -8.82 -4.97
C ALA A 36 13.91 -10.36 -4.89
N ASP A 37 13.32 -10.98 -5.90
CA ASP A 37 13.35 -12.40 -6.18
C ASP A 37 13.17 -12.65 -7.69
N ASP A 38 13.06 -13.91 -8.12
CA ASP A 38 12.90 -14.27 -9.53
C ASP A 38 11.59 -13.72 -10.15
N ALA A 39 10.63 -13.29 -9.33
CA ALA A 39 9.29 -12.85 -9.74
C ALA A 39 9.06 -11.34 -9.63
N ILE A 40 9.86 -10.59 -8.85
CA ILE A 40 9.62 -9.16 -8.57
C ILE A 40 10.86 -8.29 -8.81
N VAL A 41 10.67 -7.23 -9.60
CA VAL A 41 11.56 -6.08 -9.71
C VAL A 41 11.02 -4.93 -8.86
N GLU A 42 11.86 -4.42 -7.97
CA GLU A 42 11.58 -3.29 -7.09
C GLU A 42 12.23 -2.00 -7.63
N LEU A 43 11.44 -0.93 -7.71
CA LEU A 43 11.87 0.41 -8.10
C LEU A 43 11.68 1.36 -6.90
N TYR A 44 12.78 1.82 -6.33
CA TYR A 44 12.78 2.73 -5.20
C TYR A 44 12.86 4.18 -5.69
N CYS A 45 11.93 5.02 -5.25
CA CYS A 45 11.89 6.45 -5.52
C CYS A 45 11.82 7.21 -4.19
N THR A 46 12.99 7.54 -3.64
CA THR A 46 13.18 8.21 -2.35
C THR A 46 12.53 9.59 -2.32
N ARG A 47 12.47 10.27 -3.47
CA ARG A 47 11.78 11.57 -3.62
C ARG A 47 10.33 11.54 -3.13
N PHE A 48 9.65 10.40 -3.29
CA PHE A 48 8.26 10.21 -2.90
C PHE A 48 8.09 9.23 -1.73
N ASP A 49 9.21 8.77 -1.14
CA ASP A 49 9.23 7.66 -0.17
C ASP A 49 8.42 6.44 -0.68
N LEU A 50 8.56 6.16 -1.99
CA LEU A 50 7.76 5.22 -2.76
C LEU A 50 8.58 4.00 -3.19
N LEU A 51 7.95 2.83 -3.14
CA LEU A 51 8.43 1.58 -3.73
C LEU A 51 7.39 1.09 -4.75
N ALA A 52 7.79 0.91 -6.01
CA ALA A 52 6.96 0.25 -7.01
C ALA A 52 7.47 -1.17 -7.26
N GLN A 53 6.57 -2.16 -7.27
CA GLN A 53 6.90 -3.54 -7.59
C GLN A 53 6.31 -3.93 -8.94
N VAL A 54 7.17 -4.39 -9.84
CA VAL A 54 6.83 -4.86 -11.19
C VAL A 54 7.11 -6.35 -11.25
N ARG A 55 6.14 -7.14 -11.74
CA ARG A 55 6.32 -8.56 -11.95
C ARG A 55 7.34 -8.83 -13.07
N SER A 56 8.37 -9.61 -12.77
CA SER A 56 9.45 -9.95 -13.71
C SER A 56 8.97 -10.79 -14.90
N ASP A 57 7.95 -11.63 -14.72
CA ASP A 57 7.46 -12.54 -15.76
C ASP A 57 6.53 -11.85 -16.78
N THR A 58 5.75 -10.86 -16.34
CA THR A 58 4.79 -10.15 -17.18
C THR A 58 5.17 -8.72 -17.52
N ASP A 59 6.20 -8.17 -16.87
CA ASP A 59 6.54 -6.73 -16.89
C ASP A 59 5.31 -5.86 -16.55
N GLN A 60 4.70 -6.12 -15.39
CA GLN A 60 3.49 -5.43 -14.96
C GLN A 60 3.59 -4.95 -13.51
N LEU A 61 3.38 -3.65 -13.30
CA LEU A 61 3.24 -3.04 -12.00
C LEU A 61 2.11 -3.73 -11.21
N CYS A 62 2.46 -4.32 -10.08
CA CYS A 62 1.54 -5.05 -9.21
C CYS A 62 1.37 -4.42 -7.83
N GLU A 63 2.35 -3.69 -7.32
CA GLU A 63 2.23 -2.96 -6.05
C GLU A 63 2.87 -1.57 -6.10
N VAL A 64 2.31 -0.66 -5.31
CA VAL A 64 2.91 0.64 -4.98
C VAL A 64 2.83 0.84 -3.48
N GLY A 65 3.98 0.81 -2.83
CA GLY A 65 4.17 1.05 -1.40
C GLY A 65 4.67 2.46 -1.11
N PHE A 66 4.29 2.98 0.06
CA PHE A 66 4.76 4.25 0.60
C PHE A 66 5.23 4.09 2.04
N GLY A 67 6.31 4.77 2.39
CA GLY A 67 6.78 4.91 3.75
C GLY A 67 6.23 6.15 4.45
N HIS A 68 6.57 6.30 5.74
CA HIS A 68 6.04 7.33 6.63
C HIS A 68 6.37 8.78 6.22
N ARG A 69 7.32 9.00 5.31
CA ARG A 69 7.67 10.35 4.83
C ARG A 69 6.92 10.73 3.57
N ALA A 70 6.15 9.81 3.00
CA ALA A 70 5.27 10.11 1.88
C ALA A 70 4.21 11.14 2.30
N THR A 71 3.81 11.97 1.35
CA THR A 71 2.79 13.01 1.55
C THR A 71 1.80 12.99 0.41
N ASN A 72 0.57 13.45 0.66
CA ASN A 72 -0.52 13.51 -0.31
C ASN A 72 -0.88 12.13 -0.88
N VAL A 73 -0.79 11.09 -0.05
CA VAL A 73 -1.24 9.74 -0.39
C VAL A 73 -2.61 9.54 0.23
N CYS A 74 -3.64 9.35 -0.59
CA CYS A 74 -5.01 9.33 -0.08
C CYS A 74 -5.97 8.38 -0.81
N LEU A 75 -7.00 7.94 -0.09
CA LEU A 75 -8.18 7.28 -0.63
C LEU A 75 -9.40 8.12 -0.24
N GLY A 76 -9.92 8.91 -1.19
CA GLY A 76 -10.99 9.87 -0.91
C GLY A 76 -10.55 10.90 0.13
N ALA A 77 -11.16 10.88 1.32
CA ALA A 77 -10.83 11.79 2.43
C ALA A 77 -9.85 11.19 3.46
N ILE A 78 -9.33 9.99 3.20
CA ILE A 78 -8.39 9.28 4.09
C ILE A 78 -6.97 9.58 3.64
N TYR A 79 -6.22 10.32 4.45
CA TYR A 79 -4.82 10.68 4.19
C TYR A 79 -3.91 9.81 5.06
N PHE A 80 -3.16 8.90 4.44
CA PHE A 80 -2.55 7.78 5.16
C PHE A 80 -1.45 8.18 6.15
N PHE A 81 -0.76 9.29 5.89
CA PHE A 81 0.40 9.73 6.68
C PHE A 81 0.14 11.05 7.44
N GLU A 82 -0.91 11.78 7.07
CA GLU A 82 -1.31 13.03 7.70
C GLU A 82 -2.38 12.83 8.80
N GLN A 83 -3.01 11.67 8.86
CA GLN A 83 -3.95 11.29 9.92
C GLN A 83 -3.31 10.34 10.94
N SER A 84 -3.90 10.24 12.13
CA SER A 84 -3.45 9.23 13.10
C SER A 84 -3.73 7.82 12.59
N ALA A 85 -2.87 6.85 12.91
CA ALA A 85 -3.05 5.47 12.47
C ALA A 85 -4.43 4.91 12.87
N GLN A 86 -4.90 5.26 14.07
CA GLN A 86 -6.21 4.84 14.54
C GLN A 86 -7.35 5.40 13.69
N GLN A 87 -7.27 6.66 13.26
CA GLN A 87 -8.26 7.26 12.36
C GLN A 87 -8.25 6.57 11.00
N VAL A 88 -7.08 6.39 10.39
CA VAL A 88 -6.93 5.71 9.08
C VAL A 88 -7.53 4.31 9.13
N ILE A 89 -7.14 3.48 10.11
CA ILE A 89 -7.67 2.12 10.26
C ILE A 89 -9.19 2.14 10.45
N ALA A 90 -9.70 3.04 11.30
CA ALA A 90 -11.13 3.11 11.57
C ALA A 90 -11.96 3.48 10.33
N GLU A 91 -11.50 4.45 9.52
CA GLU A 91 -12.18 4.81 8.27
C GLU A 91 -12.12 3.68 7.23
N LEU A 92 -10.97 3.03 7.06
CA LEU A 92 -10.84 1.91 6.13
C LEU A 92 -11.72 0.71 6.54
N CYS A 93 -11.82 0.41 7.83
CA CYS A 93 -12.73 -0.65 8.31
C CYS A 93 -14.21 -0.35 8.06
N LYS A 94 -14.61 0.93 7.89
CA LYS A 94 -15.98 1.27 7.47
C LYS A 94 -16.22 0.98 6.00
N LEU A 95 -15.18 1.16 5.18
CA LEU A 95 -15.24 0.92 3.73
C LEU A 95 -15.08 -0.56 3.38
N ASP A 96 -14.35 -1.31 4.20
CA ASP A 96 -14.08 -2.72 4.01
C ASP A 96 -14.16 -3.51 5.31
N SER A 97 -15.32 -4.16 5.48
CA SER A 97 -15.62 -5.05 6.61
C SER A 97 -14.96 -6.44 6.49
N THR A 98 -14.27 -6.72 5.37
CA THR A 98 -13.59 -7.99 5.09
C THR A 98 -12.10 -7.95 5.43
N ALA A 99 -11.64 -6.87 6.05
CA ALA A 99 -10.26 -6.66 6.45
C ALA A 99 -9.66 -7.90 7.14
N LYS A 100 -8.41 -8.18 6.82
CA LYS A 100 -7.65 -9.33 7.32
C LYS A 100 -6.36 -8.87 7.98
N THR A 101 -5.78 -9.70 8.83
CA THR A 101 -4.47 -9.47 9.43
C THR A 101 -3.62 -10.73 9.39
N GLY A 102 -2.35 -10.54 9.05
CA GLY A 102 -1.35 -11.59 8.89
C GLY A 102 -0.03 -10.96 8.47
N PHE A 103 1.08 -11.67 8.71
CA PHE A 103 2.43 -11.25 8.28
C PHE A 103 2.84 -9.83 8.72
N GLY A 104 2.30 -9.33 9.83
CA GLY A 104 2.60 -7.98 10.34
C GLY A 104 1.75 -6.86 9.74
N SER A 105 0.81 -7.18 8.85
CA SER A 105 -0.03 -6.20 8.14
C SER A 105 -1.52 -6.35 8.44
N ILE A 106 -2.27 -5.29 8.17
CA ILE A 106 -3.72 -5.33 7.94
C ILE A 106 -3.93 -5.22 6.43
N VAL A 107 -4.72 -6.10 5.84
CA VAL A 107 -5.06 -6.06 4.41
C VAL A 107 -6.55 -5.76 4.27
N PHE A 108 -6.91 -4.88 3.35
CA PHE A 108 -8.27 -4.47 3.00
C PHE A 108 -8.60 -4.97 1.57
N PRO A 109 -9.12 -6.20 1.43
CA PRO A 109 -9.31 -6.87 0.14
C PRO A 109 -10.40 -6.26 -0.76
N LEU A 110 -11.28 -5.41 -0.26
CA LEU A 110 -12.21 -4.66 -1.13
C LEU A 110 -11.59 -3.37 -1.65
N LEU A 111 -10.54 -2.88 -0.99
CA LEU A 111 -9.88 -1.61 -1.32
C LEU A 111 -8.56 -1.81 -2.08
N GLY A 112 -8.00 -3.02 -2.07
CA GLY A 112 -6.70 -3.29 -2.69
C GLY A 112 -5.55 -2.61 -1.96
N ILE A 113 -5.62 -2.54 -0.62
CA ILE A 113 -4.65 -1.82 0.22
C ILE A 113 -4.20 -2.69 1.39
N SER A 114 -2.93 -2.58 1.78
CA SER A 114 -2.40 -3.11 3.03
C SER A 114 -1.70 -2.03 3.85
N LEU A 115 -1.70 -2.20 5.17
CA LEU A 115 -1.06 -1.31 6.15
C LEU A 115 -0.11 -2.12 7.04
N THR A 116 1.13 -1.65 7.19
CA THR A 116 2.12 -2.23 8.12
C THR A 116 2.59 -1.16 9.09
N GLY A 117 2.82 -1.53 10.35
CA GLY A 117 3.23 -0.60 11.41
C GLY A 117 2.09 0.22 12.05
N PHE A 118 0.91 0.27 11.45
CA PHE A 118 -0.23 1.08 11.94
C PHE A 118 -0.82 0.63 13.31
N LEU A 119 -0.59 -0.61 13.76
CA LEU A 119 -1.17 -1.12 15.02
C LEU A 119 -0.28 -0.96 16.25
N LYS A 120 1.04 -1.06 16.08
CA LYS A 120 2.01 -1.21 17.18
C LYS A 120 3.33 -0.49 16.92
N GLY A 121 3.50 0.12 15.74
CA GLY A 121 4.70 0.87 15.39
C GLY A 121 4.62 2.32 15.83
N GLY A 122 5.78 2.96 15.93
CA GLY A 122 5.87 4.41 15.90
C GLY A 122 5.45 4.94 14.52
N ASP A 123 5.29 6.26 14.43
CA ASP A 123 4.88 6.91 13.18
C ASP A 123 5.88 6.66 12.04
N ASP A 124 7.15 6.42 12.38
CA ASP A 124 8.26 6.09 11.48
C ASP A 124 8.21 4.67 10.88
N ALA A 125 7.43 3.77 11.47
CA ALA A 125 7.28 2.39 11.00
C ALA A 125 6.06 2.20 10.08
N ARG A 126 5.29 3.27 9.81
CA ARG A 126 4.06 3.18 9.01
C ARG A 126 4.40 3.01 7.53
N THR A 127 3.83 1.98 6.92
CA THR A 127 3.80 1.82 5.47
C THR A 127 2.40 1.50 4.99
N MET A 128 2.07 1.98 3.80
CA MET A 128 0.83 1.65 3.09
C MET A 128 1.18 1.18 1.70
N THR A 129 0.57 0.07 1.28
CA THR A 129 0.72 -0.46 -0.07
C THR A 129 -0.64 -0.58 -0.74
N ALA A 130 -0.75 -0.08 -1.97
CA ALA A 130 -1.85 -0.42 -2.86
C ALA A 130 -1.40 -1.49 -3.85
N PHE A 131 -2.28 -2.44 -4.18
CA PHE A 131 -1.95 -3.58 -5.02
C PHE A 131 -2.98 -3.87 -6.12
N ALA A 132 -2.52 -4.49 -7.20
CA ALA A 132 -3.33 -4.90 -8.32
C ALA A 132 -4.31 -6.02 -7.93
N LYS A 133 -5.47 -6.06 -8.60
CA LYS A 133 -6.48 -7.09 -8.35
C LYS A 133 -5.91 -8.49 -8.62
N GLY A 134 -6.17 -9.42 -7.72
CA GLY A 134 -5.68 -10.80 -7.83
C GLY A 134 -4.29 -11.03 -7.24
N HIS A 135 -3.51 -9.97 -6.96
CA HIS A 135 -2.13 -10.11 -6.52
C HIS A 135 -2.01 -10.79 -5.15
N TRP A 136 -2.95 -10.51 -4.24
CA TRP A 136 -2.97 -11.08 -2.88
C TRP A 136 -3.85 -12.33 -2.73
N ASP A 137 -4.54 -12.78 -3.78
CA ASP A 137 -5.61 -13.79 -3.68
C ASP A 137 -5.13 -15.14 -3.10
N SER A 138 -3.86 -15.51 -3.33
CA SER A 138 -3.28 -16.73 -2.79
C SER A 138 -2.97 -16.62 -1.28
N MET A 139 -2.68 -15.43 -0.78
CA MET A 139 -2.29 -15.18 0.62
C MET A 139 -3.50 -14.89 1.53
N LEU A 140 -4.54 -14.24 0.99
CA LEU A 140 -5.73 -13.85 1.75
C LEU A 140 -6.42 -15.00 2.52
N PRO A 141 -6.51 -16.24 2.00
CA PRO A 141 -7.10 -17.36 2.73
C PRO A 141 -6.32 -17.77 3.99
N GLU A 142 -5.01 -17.50 4.06
CA GLU A 142 -4.16 -17.86 5.19
C GLU A 142 -4.23 -16.83 6.34
N MET A 143 -4.79 -15.65 6.06
CA MET A 143 -4.90 -14.56 7.03
C MET A 143 -6.14 -14.67 7.92
N LYS A 144 -6.03 -14.13 9.13
CA LYS A 144 -7.14 -14.05 10.09
C LYS A 144 -8.01 -12.84 9.80
N SER A 145 -9.30 -12.90 10.11
CA SER A 145 -10.15 -11.70 10.07
C SER A 145 -9.61 -10.65 11.03
N PHE A 146 -9.51 -9.41 10.56
CA PHE A 146 -9.14 -8.27 11.39
C PHE A 146 -10.38 -7.75 12.12
N VAL A 147 -10.24 -7.54 13.43
CA VAL A 147 -11.29 -6.93 14.25
C VAL A 147 -10.68 -5.73 14.94
N LEU A 148 -11.19 -4.55 14.62
CA LEU A 148 -10.81 -3.33 15.31
C LEU A 148 -11.31 -3.41 16.75
N SER A 149 -10.40 -3.68 17.68
CA SER A 149 -10.75 -3.65 19.11
C SER A 149 -10.96 -2.19 19.52
N LYS A 150 -12.06 -1.92 20.24
CA LYS A 150 -12.23 -0.61 20.88
C LYS A 150 -11.15 -0.50 21.96
N SER A 151 -10.15 0.36 21.75
CA SER A 151 -9.29 0.75 22.87
C SER A 151 -10.18 1.40 23.93
N LYS A 152 -10.09 0.90 25.16
CA LYS A 152 -10.71 1.57 26.31
C LYS A 152 -10.09 2.96 26.38
N SER A 153 -10.91 3.99 26.25
CA SER A 153 -10.54 5.34 26.64
C SER A 153 -9.96 5.27 28.05
N MET A 154 -8.65 5.48 28.18
CA MET A 154 -8.12 5.88 29.49
C MET A 154 -8.73 7.25 29.76
N ARG A 155 -9.55 7.29 30.81
CA ARG A 155 -10.13 8.50 31.36
C ARG A 155 -9.04 9.36 31.98
#